data_AF-A0A7W1YTE8-F1
#
_entry.id   AF-A0A7W1YTE8-F1
#
_cell.length_a   1.000
_cell.length_b   1.000
_cell.length_c   1.000
_cell.angle_alpha   90.00
_cell.angle_beta   90.00
_cell.angle_gamma   90.00
#
_symmetry.space_group_name_H-M   'P 1'
#
loop_
_entity.id
_entity.type
_entity.pdbx_description
1 polymer ?
#
loop_
_entity_poly.entity_id
_entity_poly.type
_entity_poly.pdbx_seq_one_letter_code
_entity_poly.pdbx_strand_id
1 'polypeptide(L)'
;MQGVVRSYDPGTRQGTVCCDTDMADYDMAAGALDGSVFRMLRQGQRVVFDLDPAGRATGLRLGSEVDMGTPGFDSHGVAIPKT
;
A
#
# COMPACT_ATOMS: atom_id res chain seq x y z
N MET A 1 2.74 -7.86 -0.67
CA MET A 1 1.26 -7.81 -0.62
C MET A 1 0.78 -6.39 -0.83
N GLN A 2 -0.47 -6.19 -1.24
CA GLN A 2 -1.07 -4.85 -1.39
C GLN A 2 -2.29 -4.71 -0.48
N GLY A 3 -2.56 -3.49 -0.03
CA GLY A 3 -3.69 -3.20 0.82
C GLY A 3 -3.95 -1.71 0.99
N VAL A 4 -4.92 -1.41 1.85
CA VAL A 4 -5.36 -0.05 2.19
C VAL A 4 -5.14 0.18 3.68
N VAL A 5 -4.50 1.30 4.02
CA VAL A 5 -4.33 1.75 5.41
C VAL A 5 -5.70 2.01 6.01
N ARG A 6 -6.06 1.24 7.02
CA ARG A 6 -7.37 1.30 7.68
C ARG A 6 -7.36 2.26 8.87
N SER A 7 -6.24 2.30 9.59
CA SER A 7 -5.96 3.26 10.66
C SER A 7 -4.47 3.55 10.73
N TYR A 8 -4.12 4.77 11.18
CA TYR A 8 -2.76 5.14 11.51
C TYR A 8 -2.78 6.25 12.57
N ASP A 9 -2.13 6.02 13.69
CA ASP A 9 -1.87 7.03 14.72
C ASP A 9 -0.44 7.59 14.53
N PRO A 10 -0.29 8.86 14.16
CA PRO A 10 1.02 9.46 13.96
C PRO A 10 1.83 9.68 15.23
N GLY A 11 1.20 9.72 16.42
CA GLY A 11 1.88 9.87 17.69
C GLY A 11 2.63 8.60 18.09
N THR A 12 1.99 7.44 17.90
CA THR A 12 2.55 6.13 18.25
C THR A 12 3.17 5.40 17.06
N ARG A 13 2.89 5.86 15.82
CA ARG A 13 3.24 5.19 14.55
C ARG A 13 2.66 3.78 14.43
N GLN A 14 1.55 3.53 15.11
CA GLN A 14 0.80 2.28 15.02
C GLN A 14 -0.35 2.42 14.03
N GLY A 15 -0.79 1.30 13.48
CA GLY A 15 -1.88 1.29 12.52
C GLY A 15 -2.16 -0.11 12.01
N THR A 16 -3.12 -0.19 11.10
CA THR A 16 -3.54 -1.44 10.46
C THR A 16 -3.68 -1.25 8.96
N VAL A 17 -3.40 -2.31 8.20
CA VAL A 17 -3.59 -2.39 6.75
C VAL A 17 -4.55 -3.53 6.46
N CYS A 18 -5.62 -3.25 5.73
CA CYS A 18 -6.49 -4.29 5.18
C CYS A 18 -5.90 -4.76 3.85
N CYS A 19 -5.60 -6.05 3.74
CA CYS A 19 -5.03 -6.61 2.51
C CYS A 19 -6.09 -6.79 1.42
N ASP A 20 -5.74 -6.43 0.19
CA ASP A 20 -6.64 -6.57 -0.96
C ASP A 20 -6.95 -8.05 -1.31
N THR A 21 -6.06 -8.99 -0.96
CA THR A 21 -6.14 -10.39 -1.41
C THR A 21 -7.04 -11.24 -0.54
N ASP A 22 -6.90 -11.13 0.79
CA ASP A 22 -7.61 -11.96 1.76
C ASP A 22 -8.56 -11.15 2.65
N MET A 23 -8.63 -9.82 2.46
CA MET A 23 -9.42 -8.88 3.26
C MET A 23 -9.08 -8.90 4.75
N ALA A 24 -7.94 -9.50 5.13
CA ALA A 24 -7.49 -9.56 6.51
C ALA A 24 -6.84 -8.24 6.92
N ASP A 25 -7.05 -7.87 8.18
CA ASP A 25 -6.37 -6.74 8.81
C ASP A 25 -5.04 -7.20 9.41
N TYR A 26 -3.97 -6.51 9.00
CA TYR A 26 -2.62 -6.74 9.48
C TYR A 26 -2.15 -5.52 10.29
N ASP A 27 -1.71 -5.75 11.52
CA ASP A 27 -1.07 -4.72 12.34
C ASP A 27 0.25 -4.27 11.71
N MET A 28 0.56 -2.98 11.79
CA MET A 28 1.87 -2.46 11.35
C MET A 28 2.96 -2.86 12.35
N ALA A 29 4.08 -3.35 11.84
CA ALA A 29 5.28 -3.60 12.64
C ALA A 29 5.86 -2.28 13.17
N ALA A 30 6.59 -2.35 14.29
CA ALA A 30 7.43 -1.23 14.70
C ALA A 30 8.47 -0.96 13.60
N GLY A 31 8.62 0.30 13.19
CA GLY A 31 9.50 0.64 12.07
C GLY A 31 8.95 0.26 10.69
N ALA A 32 7.63 0.04 10.56
CA ALA A 32 6.99 -0.30 9.26
C ALA A 32 7.27 0.71 8.13
N LEU A 33 7.66 1.94 8.46
CA LEU A 33 8.02 3.00 7.51
C LEU A 33 9.54 3.15 7.31
N ASP A 34 10.36 2.33 7.95
CA ASP A 34 11.82 2.45 7.85
C ASP A 34 12.26 2.15 6.41
N GLY A 35 13.09 3.04 5.84
CA GLY A 35 13.48 2.98 4.44
C GLY A 35 12.38 3.38 3.43
N SER A 36 11.18 3.73 3.91
CA SER A 36 10.10 4.26 3.07
C SER A 36 10.25 5.75 2.82
N VAL A 37 9.63 6.21 1.72
CA VAL A 37 9.40 7.65 1.48
C VAL A 37 8.33 8.22 2.41
N PHE A 38 7.50 7.37 3.01
CA PHE A 38 6.44 7.81 3.90
C PHE A 38 6.99 8.28 5.24
N ARG A 39 6.62 9.51 5.62
CA ARG A 39 6.85 10.04 6.97
C ARG A 39 5.63 9.85 7.87
N MET A 40 4.45 9.68 7.26
CA MET A 40 3.15 9.44 7.88
C MET A 40 2.27 8.70 6.88
N LEU A 41 1.21 8.05 7.38
CA LEU A 41 0.16 7.45 6.56
C LEU A 41 -1.19 8.10 6.86
N ARG A 42 -2.12 7.97 5.92
CA ARG A 42 -3.52 8.37 6.10
C ARG A 42 -4.45 7.19 5.87
N GLN A 43 -5.59 7.19 6.56
CA GLN A 43 -6.66 6.25 6.28
C GLN A 43 -7.08 6.35 4.80
N GLY A 44 -7.35 5.21 4.18
CA GLY A 44 -7.69 5.10 2.76
C GLY A 44 -6.48 5.12 1.82
N GLN A 45 -5.27 5.31 2.34
CA GLN A 45 -4.06 5.29 1.52
C GLN A 45 -3.71 3.86 1.09
N ARG A 46 -3.52 3.67 -0.20
CA ARG A 46 -3.10 2.38 -0.78
C ARG A 46 -1.59 2.19 -0.66
N VAL A 47 -1.17 1.01 -0.21
CA VAL A 47 0.24 0.68 0.05
C VAL A 47 0.57 -0.74 -0.37
N VAL A 48 1.84 -0.96 -0.69
CA VAL A 48 2.43 -2.30 -0.78
C VAL A 48 3.22 -2.55 0.49
N PHE A 49 3.15 -3.75 1.04
CA PHE A 49 3.83 -4.15 2.28
C PHE A 49 4.27 -5.61 2.23
N ASP A 50 5.18 -5.98 3.10
CA ASP A 50 5.57 -7.37 3.38
C ASP A 50 5.08 -7.77 4.78
N LEU A 51 5.04 -9.06 5.08
CA LEU A 51 4.77 -9.53 6.45
C LEU A 51 6.09 -9.91 7.12
N ASP A 52 6.28 -9.42 8.35
CA ASP A 52 7.37 -9.86 9.22
C ASP A 52 7.10 -11.29 9.78
N PRO A 53 8.06 -11.93 10.47
CA PRO A 53 7.87 -13.27 11.03
C PRO A 53 6.74 -13.39 12.07
N ALA A 54 6.26 -12.27 12.62
CA ALA A 54 5.13 -12.21 13.54
C ALA A 54 3.80 -11.94 12.82
N GLY A 55 3.79 -11.87 11.49
CA GLY A 55 2.61 -11.61 10.67
C GLY A 55 2.20 -10.14 10.63
N ARG A 56 3.11 -9.20 10.89
CA ARG A 56 2.81 -7.76 10.86
C ARG A 56 3.29 -7.10 9.58
N ALA A 57 2.57 -6.09 9.11
CA ALA A 57 2.91 -5.34 7.92
C ALA A 57 4.19 -4.51 8.13
N THR A 58 5.19 -4.70 7.27
CA THR A 58 6.48 -4.01 7.30
C THR A 58 6.91 -3.54 5.90
N GLY A 59 7.87 -2.62 5.86
CA GLY A 59 8.43 -2.10 4.61
C GLY A 59 7.38 -1.44 3.71
N LEU A 60 6.51 -0.59 4.26
CA LEU A 60 5.40 0.00 3.52
C LEU A 60 5.91 0.93 2.41
N ARG A 61 5.40 0.75 1.20
CA ARG A 61 5.80 1.46 -0.02
C ARG A 61 4.56 1.95 -0.77
N LEU A 62 4.77 2.86 -1.73
CA LEU A 62 3.70 3.32 -2.62
C LEU A 62 3.03 2.13 -3.31
N GLY A 63 1.72 2.02 -3.10
CA GLY A 63 0.88 1.11 -3.85
C GLY A 63 0.23 1.83 -5.02
N SER A 64 0.21 1.19 -6.18
CA SER A 64 -0.55 1.62 -7.34
C SER A 64 -1.69 0.64 -7.56
N GLU A 65 -2.84 1.15 -7.99
CA GLU A 65 -3.85 0.29 -8.58
C GLU A 65 -3.38 -0.06 -9.99
N VAL A 66 -3.35 -1.36 -10.33
CA VAL A 66 -2.97 -1.81 -11.68
C VAL A 66 -3.94 -1.22 -12.73
N ASP A 67 -5.17 -0.91 -12.32
CA ASP A 67 -6.24 -0.38 -13.17
C ASP A 67 -6.24 1.16 -13.28
N MET A 68 -5.33 1.86 -12.58
CA MET A 68 -5.06 3.28 -12.83
C MET A 68 -4.13 3.48 -14.03
N GLY A 69 -4.18 2.58 -15.01
CA GLY A 69 -3.63 2.81 -16.34
C GLY A 69 -4.25 4.08 -16.93
N THR A 70 -3.45 4.87 -17.63
CA THR A 70 -3.99 6.08 -18.28
C THR A 70 -4.94 5.62 -19.38
N PRO A 71 -6.25 5.98 -19.36
CA PRO A 71 -7.17 5.53 -20.39
C PRO A 71 -6.65 5.88 -21.79
N GLY A 72 -6.62 4.89 -22.67
CA GLY A 72 -6.01 5.03 -24.00
C GLY A 72 -4.51 4.75 -24.04
N PHE A 73 -3.92 4.19 -22.99
CA PHE A 73 -2.54 3.70 -22.96
C PHE A 73 -2.49 2.25 -22.45
N ASP A 74 -1.56 1.46 -22.97
CA ASP A 74 -1.30 0.11 -22.50
C ASP A 74 -0.51 0.10 -21.17
N SER A 75 -0.26 -1.10 -20.63
CA SER A 75 0.50 -1.31 -19.38
C SER A 75 1.97 -0.88 -19.46
N HIS A 76 2.48 -0.57 -20.66
CA HIS A 76 3.81 -0.02 -20.88
C HIS A 76 3.79 1.50 -21.10
N GLY A 77 2.62 2.14 -21.02
CA GLY A 77 2.46 3.58 -21.23
C GLY A 77 2.46 3.98 -22.70
N VAL A 78 2.18 3.05 -23.63
CA VAL A 78 2.06 3.32 -25.07
C VAL A 78 0.62 3.62 -25.43
N ALA A 79 0.39 4.68 -26.20
CA ALA A 79 -0.96 5.06 -26.62
C ALA A 79 -1.61 3.95 -27.49
N ILE A 80 -2.80 3.52 -27.11
CA ILE A 80 -3.62 2.57 -27.86
C ILE A 80 -4.29 3.34 -29.01
N PRO A 81 -4.04 2.99 -30.29
CA PRO A 81 -4.61 3.73 -31.42
C PRO A 81 -6.14 3.63 -31.42
N LYS A 82 -6.81 4.78 -31.59
CA LYS A 82 -8.28 4.84 -31.74
C LYS A 82 -8.66 4.37 -33.14
N THR A 83 -9.56 3.38 -33.23
CA THR A 83 -10.16 2.89 -34.49
C THR A 83 -11.22 3.86 -34.99
#